data_AF-A0A349AM53-F1
#
_entry.id   AF-A0A349AM53-F1
#
_cell.length_a   1.000
_cell.length_b   1.000
_cell.length_c   1.000
_cell.angle_alpha   90.00
_cell.angle_beta   90.00
_cell.angle_gamma   90.00
#
_symmetry.space_group_name_H-M   'P 1'
#
loop_
_entity.id
_entity.type
_entity.pdbx_description
1 polymer ?
#
loop_
_entity_poly.entity_id
_entity_poly.type
_entity_poly.pdbx_seq_one_letter_code
_entity_poly.pdbx_strand_id
1 'polypeptide(L)'
;MALAVLQLLVAIGLLYIGSEKMVDTVQALSQGIGLSALALALIIVPAATAIPETSTALIWGFKGRDTLSLGSLVGEKILYSTFYPALALFLISWSYDIHILLSVIATTIISFVLYLCIRFNKLNWYTLCFGLIFFVTYIILIFVFKV
;
A
#
# COMPACT_ATOMS: atom_id res chain seq x y z
N MET A 1 -7.13 0.46 31.71
CA MET A 1 -7.58 1.53 30.79
C MET A 1 -6.53 2.62 30.61
N ALA A 2 -6.03 3.27 31.66
CA ALA A 2 -5.00 4.32 31.54
C ALA A 2 -3.75 3.90 30.74
N LEU A 3 -3.25 2.67 30.96
CA LEU A 3 -2.11 2.14 30.21
C LEU A 3 -2.40 1.99 28.70
N ALA A 4 -3.59 1.54 28.33
CA ALA A 4 -3.97 1.38 26.92
C ALA A 4 -4.08 2.75 26.22
N VAL A 5 -4.62 3.75 26.91
CA VAL A 5 -4.67 5.14 26.41
C VAL A 5 -3.25 5.70 26.24
N LEU A 6 -2.37 5.47 27.21
CA LEU A 6 -0.97 5.89 27.10
C LEU A 6 -0.27 5.22 25.92
N GLN A 7 -0.45 3.91 25.74
CA GLN A 7 0.08 3.17 24.60
C GLN A 7 -0.43 3.71 23.26
N LEU A 8 -1.72 4.03 23.18
CA LEU A 8 -2.31 4.63 21.98
C LEU A 8 -1.66 5.99 21.66
N LEU A 9 -1.54 6.88 22.64
CA LEU A 9 -0.95 8.21 22.45
C LEU A 9 0.52 8.12 22.03
N VAL A 10 1.29 7.23 22.66
CA VAL A 10 2.69 6.98 22.30
C VAL A 10 2.79 6.41 20.89
N ALA A 11 1.94 5.45 20.52
CA ALA A 11 1.92 4.87 19.18
C ALA A 11 1.60 5.92 18.11
N ILE A 12 0.62 6.79 18.34
CA ILE A 12 0.30 7.90 17.42
C ILE A 12 1.50 8.83 17.27
N GLY A 13 2.15 9.21 18.37
CA GLY A 13 3.34 10.07 18.33
C GLY A 13 4.50 9.43 17.56
N LEU A 14 4.76 8.13 17.77
CA LEU A 14 5.80 7.40 17.06
C LEU A 14 5.48 7.25 15.56
N LEU A 15 4.22 7.01 15.20
CA LEU A 15 3.78 6.94 13.81
C LEU A 15 3.97 8.28 13.10
N TYR A 16 3.61 9.39 13.75
CA TYR A 16 3.83 10.73 13.20
C TYR A 16 5.32 10.99 12.93
N ILE A 17 6.16 10.85 13.96
CA ILE A 17 7.61 11.09 13.85
C ILE A 17 8.25 10.14 12.84
N GLY A 18 7.83 8.87 12.83
CA GLY A 18 8.32 7.87 11.87
C GLY A 18 7.96 8.22 10.44
N SER A 19 6.74 8.70 10.20
CA SER A 19 6.28 9.09 8.86
C SER A 19 7.05 10.30 8.31
N GLU A 20 7.29 11.32 9.14
CA GLU A 20 8.05 12.52 8.77
C GLU A 20 9.50 12.16 8.43
N LYS A 21 10.18 11.41 9.32
CA LYS A 21 11.56 10.96 9.09
C LYS A 21 11.70 10.05 7.86
N MET A 22 10.69 9.24 7.57
CA MET A 22 10.69 8.39 6.38
C MET A 22 10.71 9.26 5.13
N VAL A 23 9.87 10.29 5.05
CA VAL A 23 9.83 11.22 3.91
C VAL A 23 11.18 11.93 3.74
N ASP A 24 11.76 12.46 4.82
CA ASP A 24 13.07 13.13 4.79
C ASP A 24 14.19 12.19 4.31
N THR A 25 14.16 10.94 4.79
CA THR A 25 15.16 9.93 4.40
C THR A 25 15.01 9.54 2.93
N VAL A 26 13.78 9.39 2.44
CA VAL A 26 13.51 9.13 1.01
C VAL A 26 14.02 10.31 0.17
N GLN A 27 13.80 11.55 0.61
CA GLN A 27 14.30 12.74 -0.07
C GLN A 27 15.83 12.76 -0.13
N ALA A 28 16.52 12.54 1.00
CA ALA A 28 17.98 12.52 1.05
C ALA A 28 18.56 11.37 0.20
N LEU A 29 17.93 10.19 0.24
CA LEU A 29 18.36 9.03 -0.53
C LEU A 29 18.17 9.25 -2.04
N SER A 30 17.09 9.93 -2.44
CA SER A 30 16.83 10.28 -3.84
C SER A 30 17.96 11.13 -4.45
N GLN A 31 18.49 12.09 -3.67
CA GLN A 31 19.62 12.94 -4.06
C GLN A 31 20.93 12.14 -4.22
N GLY A 32 21.16 11.15 -3.35
CA GLY A 32 22.35 10.30 -3.41
C GLY A 32 22.36 9.31 -4.58
N ILE A 33 21.19 8.79 -4.96
CA ILE A 33 21.06 7.80 -6.04
C ILE A 33 20.79 8.46 -7.41
N GLY A 34 20.32 9.72 -7.41
CA GLY A 34 19.96 10.45 -8.63
C GLY A 34 18.64 9.98 -9.23
N LEU A 35 17.68 9.61 -8.38
CA LEU A 35 16.31 9.27 -8.73
C LEU A 35 15.37 10.37 -8.28
N SER A 36 14.19 10.50 -8.89
CA SER A 36 13.18 11.42 -8.38
C SER A 36 12.67 10.94 -7.00
N ALA A 37 12.47 11.87 -6.07
CA ALA A 37 11.95 11.54 -4.74
C ALA A 37 10.59 10.84 -4.82
N LEU A 38 9.76 11.21 -5.81
CA LEU A 38 8.48 10.56 -6.08
C LEU A 38 8.66 9.09 -6.51
N ALA A 39 9.55 8.79 -7.46
CA ALA A 39 9.81 7.42 -7.90
C ALA A 39 10.28 6.54 -6.74
N LEU A 40 11.18 7.08 -5.90
CA LEU A 40 11.68 6.35 -4.73
C LEU A 40 10.60 6.18 -3.64
N ALA A 41 9.76 7.19 -3.42
CA ALA A 41 8.63 7.12 -2.50
C ALA A 41 7.60 6.07 -2.93
N LEU A 42 7.33 5.95 -4.23
CA LEU A 42 6.41 4.93 -4.78
C LEU A 42 6.92 3.49 -4.60
N ILE A 43 8.20 3.30 -4.29
CA ILE A 43 8.79 2.00 -3.95
C ILE A 43 8.77 1.78 -2.44
N ILE A 44 9.28 2.75 -1.66
CA ILE A 44 9.54 2.58 -0.23
C ILE A 44 8.25 2.67 0.59
N VAL A 45 7.36 3.63 0.28
CA VAL A 45 6.17 3.88 1.10
C VAL A 45 5.23 2.68 1.11
N PRO A 46 4.83 2.08 -0.04
CA PRO A 46 3.94 0.91 -0.02
C PRO A 46 4.53 -0.29 0.72
N ALA A 47 5.86 -0.47 0.67
CA ALA A 47 6.53 -1.54 1.43
C ALA A 47 6.47 -1.26 2.93
N ALA A 48 6.79 -0.03 3.35
CA ALA A 48 6.77 0.38 4.75
C ALA A 48 5.36 0.30 5.37
N THR A 49 4.33 0.68 4.63
CA THR A 49 2.91 0.68 5.06
C THR A 49 2.18 -0.63 4.76
N ALA A 50 2.87 -1.69 4.34
CA ALA A 50 2.27 -3.02 4.22
C ALA A 50 2.81 -3.99 5.28
N ILE A 51 4.00 -3.71 5.81
CA ILE A 51 4.66 -4.57 6.81
C ILE A 51 3.85 -4.63 8.12
N PRO A 52 3.46 -3.52 8.77
CA PRO A 52 2.67 -3.56 10.00
C PRO A 52 1.33 -4.30 9.85
N GLU A 53 0.65 -4.08 8.73
CA GLU A 53 -0.67 -4.59 8.38
C GLU A 53 -0.58 -6.10 8.15
N THR A 54 0.39 -6.52 7.34
CA THR A 54 0.65 -7.94 7.08
C THR A 54 1.07 -8.65 8.36
N SER A 55 1.86 -7.99 9.22
CA SER A 55 2.27 -8.56 10.51
C SER A 55 1.08 -8.87 11.41
N THR A 56 0.06 -8.02 11.44
CA THR A 56 -1.18 -8.27 12.22
C THR A 56 -1.91 -9.51 11.71
N ALA A 57 -2.08 -9.62 10.39
CA ALA A 57 -2.71 -10.79 9.78
C ALA A 57 -1.92 -12.08 10.04
N LEU A 58 -0.58 -12.03 9.97
CA LEU A 58 0.32 -13.15 10.28
C LEU A 58 0.20 -13.59 11.74
N ILE A 59 0.19 -12.66 12.69
CA ILE A 59 0.04 -12.97 14.12
C ILE A 59 -1.28 -13.72 14.38
N TRP A 60 -2.38 -13.30 13.74
CA TRP A 60 -3.66 -13.98 13.87
C TRP A 60 -3.65 -15.36 13.21
N GLY A 61 -3.03 -15.49 12.04
CA GLY A 61 -2.85 -16.77 11.35
C GLY A 61 -2.05 -17.77 12.18
N PHE A 62 -0.91 -17.36 12.75
CA PHE A 62 -0.10 -18.21 13.63
C PHE A 62 -0.84 -18.63 14.91
N LYS A 63 -1.85 -17.86 15.34
CA LYS A 63 -2.71 -18.20 16.47
C LYS A 63 -3.90 -19.09 16.08
N GLY A 64 -3.98 -19.56 14.84
CA GLY A 64 -5.10 -20.37 14.33
C GLY A 64 -6.42 -19.60 14.23
N ARG A 65 -6.36 -18.27 14.10
CA ARG A 65 -7.53 -17.39 14.02
C ARG A 65 -7.71 -16.85 12.61
N ASP A 66 -8.00 -17.75 11.68
CA ASP A 66 -8.06 -17.45 10.24
C ASP A 66 -9.10 -16.38 9.90
N THR A 67 -10.25 -16.37 10.59
CA THR A 67 -11.30 -15.36 10.39
C THR A 67 -10.84 -13.95 10.76
N LEU A 68 -10.07 -13.82 11.85
CA LEU A 68 -9.50 -12.54 12.27
C LEU A 68 -8.33 -12.13 11.38
N SER A 69 -7.52 -13.10 10.94
CA SER A 69 -6.43 -12.86 9.98
C SER A 69 -6.98 -12.29 8.67
N LEU A 70 -7.95 -12.98 8.05
CA LEU A 70 -8.61 -12.53 6.83
C LEU A 70 -9.38 -11.22 7.05
N GLY A 71 -10.09 -11.09 8.16
CA GLY A 71 -10.81 -9.86 8.50
C GLY A 71 -9.90 -8.63 8.58
N SER A 72 -8.72 -8.78 9.19
CA SER A 72 -7.73 -7.69 9.27
C SER A 72 -7.17 -7.32 7.89
N LEU A 73 -6.88 -8.31 7.05
CA LEU A 73 -6.28 -8.12 5.73
C LEU A 73 -7.28 -7.49 4.75
N VAL A 74 -8.52 -7.96 4.74
CA VAL A 74 -9.59 -7.42 3.87
C VAL A 74 -10.04 -6.04 4.36
N GLY A 75 -10.20 -5.84 5.67
CA GLY A 75 -10.66 -4.58 6.25
C GLY A 75 -9.75 -3.39 5.91
N GLU A 76 -8.43 -3.59 5.97
CA GLU A 76 -7.43 -2.59 5.58
C GLU A 76 -7.54 -2.20 4.10
N LYS A 77 -7.71 -3.17 3.19
CA LYS A 77 -7.89 -2.87 1.75
C LYS A 77 -9.18 -2.11 1.45
N ILE A 78 -10.26 -2.38 2.17
CA ILE A 78 -11.50 -1.61 2.07
C ILE A 78 -11.24 -0.16 2.49
N LEU A 79 -10.54 0.05 3.61
CA LEU A 79 -10.22 1.40 4.11
C LEU A 79 -9.35 2.20 3.13
N TYR A 80 -8.34 1.56 2.52
CA TYR A 80 -7.51 2.16 1.46
C TYR A 80 -8.26 2.49 0.18
N SER A 81 -9.31 1.75 -0.14
CA SER A 81 -10.08 1.98 -1.38
C SER A 81 -11.24 2.95 -1.19
N THR A 82 -11.64 3.25 0.05
CA THR A 82 -12.83 4.04 0.35
C THR A 82 -12.49 5.27 1.19
N PHE A 83 -12.15 5.08 2.46
CA PHE A 83 -12.08 6.15 3.45
C PHE A 83 -10.92 7.11 3.18
N TYR A 84 -9.68 6.61 3.02
CA TYR A 84 -8.53 7.50 2.85
C TYR A 84 -8.61 8.31 1.54
N PRO A 85 -8.94 7.73 0.37
CA PRO A 85 -9.12 8.51 -0.85
C PRO A 85 -10.31 9.47 -0.76
N ALA A 86 -11.43 9.08 -0.13
CA ALA A 86 -12.56 9.98 0.05
C ALA A 86 -12.20 11.20 0.92
N LEU A 87 -11.44 10.98 1.99
CA LEU A 87 -10.93 12.07 2.84
C LEU A 87 -9.96 12.96 2.07
N ALA A 88 -9.05 12.38 1.27
CA ALA A 88 -8.12 13.13 0.44
C ALA A 88 -8.84 13.98 -0.62
N LEU A 89 -9.84 13.43 -1.30
CA LEU A 89 -10.68 14.13 -2.27
C LEU A 89 -11.51 15.25 -1.63
N PHE A 90 -11.91 15.09 -0.37
CA PHE A 90 -12.65 16.11 0.37
C PHE A 90 -11.76 17.30 0.77
N LEU A 91 -10.50 17.04 1.11
CA LEU A 91 -9.57 18.05 1.64
C LEU A 91 -8.74 18.76 0.55
N ILE A 92 -8.52 18.12 -0.60
CA ILE A 92 -7.59 18.60 -1.63
C ILE A 92 -8.34 18.77 -2.96
N SER A 93 -8.15 19.92 -3.61
CA SER A 93 -8.65 20.16 -4.96
C SER A 93 -7.88 19.31 -5.98
N TRP A 94 -8.59 18.42 -6.67
CA TRP A 94 -8.00 17.53 -7.67
C TRP A 94 -8.01 18.13 -9.08
N SER A 95 -6.89 17.99 -9.78
CA SER A 95 -6.80 18.19 -11.23
C SER A 95 -7.00 16.85 -11.93
N TYR A 96 -8.02 16.76 -12.78
CA TYR A 96 -8.29 15.56 -13.56
C TYR A 96 -7.37 15.51 -14.79
N ASP A 97 -6.60 14.43 -14.92
CA ASP A 97 -5.68 14.17 -16.03
C ASP A 97 -6.07 12.84 -16.73
N ILE A 98 -5.84 12.75 -18.03
CA ILE A 98 -6.02 11.53 -18.83
C ILE A 98 -5.24 10.34 -18.24
N HIS A 99 -4.07 10.59 -17.65
CA HIS A 99 -3.27 9.55 -17.01
C HIS A 99 -4.00 8.90 -15.83
N ILE A 100 -4.72 9.70 -15.04
CA ILE A 100 -5.49 9.23 -13.88
C ILE A 100 -6.69 8.40 -14.36
N LEU A 101 -7.40 8.85 -15.39
CA LEU A 101 -8.50 8.09 -15.99
C LEU A 101 -8.02 6.71 -16.47
N LEU A 102 -6.87 6.66 -17.16
CA LEU A 102 -6.29 5.41 -17.63
C LEU A 102 -5.94 4.48 -16.47
N SER A 103 -5.39 5.00 -15.37
CA SER A 103 -5.13 4.21 -14.16
C SER A 103 -6.42 3.63 -13.57
N VAL A 104 -7.49 4.43 -13.45
CA VAL A 104 -8.79 3.96 -12.92
C VAL A 104 -9.38 2.86 -13.80
N ILE A 105 -9.36 3.03 -15.13
CA ILE A 105 -9.86 2.02 -16.07
C ILE A 105 -9.03 0.73 -15.96
N ALA A 106 -7.70 0.85 -15.95
CA ALA A 106 -6.80 -0.30 -15.83
C ALA A 106 -7.04 -1.08 -14.53
N THR A 107 -7.10 -0.39 -13.39
CA THR A 107 -7.37 -1.02 -12.09
C THR A 107 -8.74 -1.68 -12.07
N THR A 108 -9.78 -1.03 -12.61
CA THR A 108 -11.14 -1.60 -12.68
C THR A 108 -11.18 -2.89 -13.50
N ILE A 109 -10.51 -2.91 -14.66
CA ILE A 109 -10.42 -4.11 -15.51
C ILE A 109 -9.69 -5.24 -14.76
N ILE A 110 -8.55 -4.96 -14.14
CA ILE A 110 -7.77 -5.95 -13.39
C ILE A 110 -8.59 -6.51 -12.22
N SER A 111 -9.25 -5.65 -11.44
CA SER A 111 -10.12 -6.06 -10.34
C SER A 111 -11.29 -6.91 -10.81
N PHE A 112 -11.89 -6.58 -11.97
CA PHE A 112 -12.98 -7.36 -12.54
C PHE A 112 -12.51 -8.75 -13.02
N VAL A 113 -11.35 -8.84 -13.67
CA VAL A 113 -10.75 -10.12 -14.07
C VAL A 113 -10.47 -11.00 -12.83
N LEU A 114 -9.87 -10.42 -11.78
CA LEU A 114 -9.62 -11.14 -10.53
C LEU A 114 -10.92 -11.64 -9.89
N TYR A 115 -11.97 -10.82 -9.89
CA TYR A 115 -13.29 -11.24 -9.40
C TYR A 115 -13.85 -12.44 -10.18
N LEU A 116 -13.74 -12.44 -11.52
CA LEU A 116 -14.16 -13.59 -12.32
C LEU A 116 -13.33 -14.84 -12.02
N CYS A 117 -12.01 -14.71 -11.87
CA CYS A 117 -11.13 -15.83 -11.50
C CYS A 117 -11.52 -16.44 -10.15
N ILE A 118 -11.87 -15.61 -9.17
CA ILE A 118 -12.39 -16.04 -7.86
C ILE A 118 -13.73 -16.77 -8.05
N ARG A 119 -14.66 -16.18 -8.82
CA ARG A 119 -16.01 -16.75 -9.04
C ARG A 119 -15.98 -18.13 -9.68
N PHE A 120 -15.02 -18.39 -10.56
CA PHE A 120 -14.82 -19.69 -11.23
C PHE A 120 -13.84 -20.61 -10.49
N ASN A 121 -13.41 -20.26 -9.28
CA ASN A 121 -12.49 -21.04 -8.46
C ASN A 121 -11.16 -21.39 -9.16
N LYS A 122 -10.70 -20.52 -10.05
CA LYS A 122 -9.46 -20.69 -10.85
C LYS A 122 -8.26 -19.94 -10.25
N LEU A 123 -8.38 -19.43 -9.03
CA LEU A 123 -7.37 -18.58 -8.43
C LEU A 123 -6.24 -19.42 -7.85
N ASN A 124 -5.15 -19.54 -8.62
CA ASN A 124 -3.91 -20.16 -8.14
C ASN A 124 -3.01 -19.11 -7.48
N TRP A 125 -2.20 -19.53 -6.50
CA TRP A 125 -1.30 -18.63 -5.78
C TRP A 125 -0.30 -17.91 -6.72
N TYR A 126 0.15 -18.56 -7.79
CA TYR A 126 1.00 -17.94 -8.81
C TYR A 126 0.33 -16.75 -9.51
N THR A 127 -0.99 -16.81 -9.73
CA THR A 127 -1.77 -15.73 -10.35
C THR A 127 -1.80 -14.50 -9.45
N LEU A 128 -1.81 -14.68 -8.13
CA LEU A 128 -1.69 -13.58 -7.16
C LEU A 128 -0.27 -12.99 -7.15
N CYS A 129 0.75 -13.84 -7.29
CA CYS A 129 2.14 -13.39 -7.41
C CYS A 129 2.44 -12.63 -8.72
N PHE A 130 1.57 -12.71 -9.74
CA PHE A 130 1.76 -12.00 -11.00
C PHE A 130 1.87 -10.48 -10.82
N GLY A 131 1.14 -9.91 -9.85
CA GLY A 131 1.24 -8.49 -9.50
C GLY A 131 2.63 -8.06 -9.06
N LEU A 132 3.40 -8.96 -8.42
CA LEU A 132 4.78 -8.68 -8.00
C LEU A 132 5.71 -8.48 -9.20
N ILE A 133 5.42 -9.11 -10.34
CA ILE A 133 6.23 -8.94 -11.56
C ILE A 133 6.18 -7.48 -12.00
N PHE A 134 5.00 -6.86 -12.04
CA PHE A 134 4.88 -5.44 -12.41
C PHE A 134 5.62 -4.52 -11.43
N PHE A 135 5.57 -4.81 -10.12
CA PHE A 135 6.30 -4.05 -9.12
C PHE A 135 7.82 -4.18 -9.29
N VAL A 136 8.33 -5.39 -9.51
CA VAL A 136 9.75 -5.63 -9.77
C VAL A 136 10.19 -4.98 -11.09
N THR A 137 9.39 -5.09 -12.14
CA THR A 137 9.65 -4.41 -13.42
C THR A 137 9.70 -2.90 -13.24
N TYR A 138 8.78 -2.31 -12.49
CA TYR A 138 8.77 -0.88 -12.18
C TYR A 138 10.06 -0.44 -11.46
N ILE A 139 10.51 -1.19 -10.45
CA ILE A 139 11.79 -0.94 -9.78
C ILE A 139 12.94 -0.98 -10.80
N ILE A 140 13.03 -2.03 -11.61
CA ILE A 140 14.10 -2.16 -12.62
C ILE A 140 14.10 -0.95 -13.57
N LEU A 141 12.93 -0.55 -14.07
CA LEU A 141 12.81 0.57 -14.99
C LEU A 141 13.29 1.89 -14.36
N ILE A 142 12.93 2.17 -13.11
CA ILE A 142 13.39 3.38 -12.41
C ILE A 142 14.91 3.39 -12.28
N PHE A 143 15.51 2.28 -11.85
CA PHE A 143 16.97 2.22 -11.66
C PHE A 143 17.75 2.25 -12.97
N VAL A 144 17.20 1.69 -14.06
CA VAL A 144 17.84 1.69 -15.39
C VAL A 144 17.71 3.04 -16.09
N PHE A 145 16.51 3.63 -16.10
CA PHE A 145 16.23 4.85 -16.85
C PHE A 145 16.42 6.14 -16.04
N LYS A 146 16.67 6.04 -14.72
CA LYS A 146 16.78 7.18 -13.78
C LYS A 146 15.63 8.19 -13.92
N VAL A 147 14.41 7.68 -14.05
CA VAL A 147 13.16 8.45 -14.10
C VAL A 147 12.60 8.60 -12.69
#